data_AF-A0A7W0VM55-F1
#
_entry.id   AF-A0A7W0VM55-F1
#
_cell.length_a   1.000
_cell.length_b   1.000
_cell.length_c   1.000
_cell.angle_alpha   90.00
_cell.angle_beta   90.00
_cell.angle_gamma   90.00
#
_symmetry.space_group_name_H-M   'P 1'
#
loop_
_entity.id
_entity.type
_entity.pdbx_description
1 polymer ?
#
loop_
_entity_poly.entity_id
_entity_poly.type
_entity_poly.pdbx_seq_one_letter_code
_entity_poly.pdbx_strand_id
1 'polypeptide(L)'
;MRSFALVIALAACGGKQTPKTGTDDGSGSAEPVGVVQDTRTEIEKRRDVACDDLAPRLTQCALDDARAAMAAGKVSKADFERDTKPEILRKNTDEARRSCKVSLSSRQVRVLEVCAKEETQCGPLIDCLGHLNDGAK
;
A
#
# COMPACT_ATOMS: atom_id res chain seq x y z
N MET A 1 -28.64 43.36 -2.80
CA MET A 1 -29.85 42.54 -3.06
C MET A 1 -29.36 41.27 -3.76
N ARG A 2 -29.50 40.04 -3.29
CA ARG A 2 -30.32 39.39 -2.26
C ARG A 2 -29.48 38.27 -1.64
N SER A 3 -29.56 38.14 -0.32
CA SER A 3 -29.18 36.94 0.42
C SER A 3 -30.11 35.78 0.07
N PHE A 4 -29.58 34.56 0.02
CA PHE A 4 -30.35 33.35 0.29
C PHE A 4 -29.55 32.45 1.22
N ALA A 5 -29.90 32.54 2.51
CA ALA A 5 -29.66 31.50 3.48
C ALA A 5 -30.67 30.38 3.22
N LEU A 6 -30.21 29.13 3.16
CA LEU A 6 -31.07 27.96 3.23
C LEU A 6 -30.69 27.16 4.48
N VAL A 7 -31.47 27.37 5.53
CA VAL A 7 -31.53 26.54 6.74
C VAL A 7 -32.29 25.27 6.36
N ILE A 8 -31.66 24.11 6.50
CA ILE A 8 -32.36 22.83 6.57
C ILE A 8 -32.17 22.30 7.99
N ALA A 9 -33.21 22.50 8.79
CA ALA A 9 -33.43 21.80 10.04
C ALA A 9 -34.45 20.67 9.81
N LEU A 10 -34.46 19.71 10.74
CA LEU A 10 -35.33 18.52 10.89
C LEU A 10 -34.76 17.27 10.19
N ALA A 11 -34.53 16.14 10.85
CA ALA A 11 -35.14 15.63 12.07
C ALA A 11 -34.12 14.90 12.96
N ALA A 12 -34.11 15.29 14.23
CA ALA A 12 -33.58 14.48 15.31
C ALA A 12 -34.48 13.26 15.49
N CYS A 13 -33.96 12.05 15.22
CA CYS A 13 -34.52 10.84 15.79
C CYS A 13 -34.10 10.79 17.27
N GLY A 14 -35.02 11.21 18.13
CA GLY A 14 -34.93 10.96 19.56
C GLY A 14 -35.03 9.46 19.85
N GLY A 15 -33.98 8.93 20.47
CA GLY A 15 -34.00 7.67 21.21
C GLY A 15 -33.40 7.91 22.59
N LYS A 16 -34.26 8.12 23.59
CA LYS A 16 -33.87 8.12 25.00
C LYS A 16 -33.60 6.67 25.42
N GLN A 17 -32.36 6.34 25.79
CA GLN A 17 -32.11 5.22 26.70
C GLN A 17 -31.31 5.74 27.89
N THR A 18 -31.92 5.54 29.05
CA THR A 18 -31.48 5.90 30.40
C THR A 18 -30.16 5.20 30.78
N PRO A 19 -29.35 5.83 31.64
CA PRO A 19 -28.13 5.22 32.18
C PRO A 19 -28.52 4.13 33.19
N LYS A 20 -28.00 2.90 33.01
CA LYS A 20 -27.97 1.93 34.10
C LYS A 20 -26.76 2.20 34.97
N THR A 21 -26.99 2.87 36.09
CA THR A 21 -26.21 2.69 37.31
C THR A 21 -26.49 1.28 37.85
N GLY A 22 -25.43 0.51 38.06
CA GLY A 22 -25.46 -0.82 38.66
C GLY A 22 -24.06 -1.19 39.11
N THR A 23 -23.92 -1.27 40.42
CA THR A 23 -22.73 -1.44 41.26
C THR A 23 -21.94 -2.72 41.01
N ASP A 24 -20.67 -2.64 41.40
CA ASP A 24 -19.61 -3.64 41.54
C ASP A 24 -20.02 -5.09 41.82
N ASP A 25 -19.32 -6.02 41.17
CA ASP A 25 -18.79 -7.23 41.83
C ASP A 25 -17.55 -7.72 41.06
N GLY A 26 -16.46 -7.89 41.80
CA GLY A 26 -15.14 -8.21 41.26
C GLY A 26 -15.06 -9.60 40.64
N SER A 27 -14.29 -9.71 39.57
CA SER A 27 -13.64 -10.94 39.19
C SER A 27 -12.34 -10.61 38.46
N GLY A 28 -11.22 -10.87 39.13
CA GLY A 28 -9.90 -10.70 38.57
C GLY A 28 -9.75 -11.55 37.32
N SER A 29 -9.68 -10.90 36.17
CA SER A 29 -9.06 -11.46 34.98
C SER A 29 -7.87 -10.59 34.68
N ALA A 30 -6.68 -11.13 34.93
CA ALA A 30 -5.45 -10.58 34.39
C ALA A 30 -5.67 -10.37 32.89
N GLU A 31 -5.71 -9.12 32.44
CA GLU A 31 -5.80 -8.79 31.03
C GLU A 31 -4.64 -9.49 30.31
N PRO A 32 -4.89 -10.34 29.30
CA PRO A 32 -3.81 -10.86 28.50
C PRO A 32 -3.11 -9.66 27.84
N VAL A 33 -1.78 -9.62 28.02
CA VAL A 33 -0.84 -8.67 27.40
C VAL A 33 -1.37 -8.21 26.04
N GLY A 34 -1.70 -6.91 25.97
CA GLY A 34 -2.51 -6.32 24.91
C GLY A 34 -2.14 -6.78 23.51
N VAL A 35 -3.08 -7.47 22.86
CA VAL A 35 -3.02 -7.71 21.42
C VAL A 35 -3.01 -6.35 20.76
N VAL A 36 -1.87 -5.97 20.16
CA VAL A 36 -1.78 -4.77 19.33
C VAL A 36 -2.77 -4.97 18.18
N GLN A 37 -3.91 -4.30 18.24
CA GLN A 37 -4.88 -4.33 17.16
C GLN A 37 -4.29 -3.58 15.96
N ASP A 38 -4.30 -4.24 14.81
CA ASP A 38 -3.93 -3.60 13.55
C ASP A 38 -4.95 -2.52 13.21
N THR A 39 -4.54 -1.25 13.32
CA THR A 39 -5.39 -0.08 13.09
C THR A 39 -5.56 0.26 11.60
N ARG A 40 -4.88 -0.47 10.70
CA ARG A 40 -4.96 -0.23 9.26
C ARG A 40 -6.33 -0.59 8.70
N THR A 41 -6.80 0.24 7.78
CA THR A 41 -7.98 0.00 6.95
C THR A 41 -7.77 -1.19 6.00
N GLU A 42 -8.86 -1.78 5.50
CA GLU A 42 -8.77 -2.90 4.55
C GLU A 42 -8.07 -2.51 3.23
N ILE A 43 -8.21 -1.27 2.78
CA ILE A 43 -7.51 -0.79 1.58
C ILE A 43 -6.00 -0.70 1.82
N GLU A 44 -5.56 -0.26 3.01
CA GLU A 44 -4.14 -0.20 3.37
C GLU A 44 -3.53 -1.59 3.47
N LYS A 45 -4.23 -2.56 4.06
CA LYS A 45 -3.77 -3.95 4.12
C LYS A 45 -3.56 -4.54 2.73
N ARG A 46 -4.55 -4.37 1.84
CA ARG A 46 -4.48 -4.85 0.45
C ARG A 46 -3.35 -4.21 -0.33
N ARG A 47 -3.21 -2.88 -0.22
CA ARG A 47 -2.07 -2.14 -0.78
C ARG A 47 -0.75 -2.72 -0.26
N ASP A 48 -0.62 -2.88 1.05
CA ASP A 48 0.63 -3.31 1.66
C ASP A 48 1.05 -4.69 1.15
N VAL A 49 0.10 -5.64 1.06
CA VAL A 49 0.34 -6.97 0.47
C VAL A 49 0.80 -6.86 -0.99
N ALA A 50 0.07 -6.12 -1.82
CA ALA A 50 0.45 -5.96 -3.24
C ALA A 50 1.84 -5.31 -3.38
N CYS A 51 2.15 -4.30 -2.57
CA CYS A 51 3.47 -3.66 -2.56
C CYS A 51 4.58 -4.59 -2.06
N ASP A 52 4.30 -5.43 -1.07
CA ASP A 52 5.26 -6.40 -0.54
C ASP A 52 5.59 -7.50 -1.55
N ASP A 53 4.62 -7.87 -2.40
CA ASP A 53 4.79 -8.83 -3.50
C ASP A 53 5.50 -8.21 -4.72
N LEU A 54 5.13 -6.98 -5.09
CA LEU A 54 5.67 -6.30 -6.27
C LEU A 54 7.12 -5.85 -6.09
N ALA A 55 7.48 -5.29 -4.93
CA ALA A 55 8.81 -4.71 -4.71
C ALA A 55 9.99 -5.64 -5.07
N PRO A 56 10.06 -6.89 -4.56
CA PRO A 56 11.18 -7.78 -4.93
C PRO A 56 11.18 -8.15 -6.41
N ARG A 57 10.00 -8.24 -7.04
CA ARG A 57 9.87 -8.57 -8.46
C ARG A 57 10.35 -7.43 -9.35
N LEU A 58 10.00 -6.18 -9.00
CA LEU A 58 10.49 -4.99 -9.68
C LEU A 58 12.01 -4.85 -9.56
N THR A 59 12.58 -5.13 -8.37
CA THR A 59 14.04 -5.18 -8.21
C THR A 59 14.67 -6.24 -9.10
N GLN A 60 14.06 -7.43 -9.22
CA GLN A 60 14.56 -8.49 -10.10
C GLN A 60 14.50 -8.07 -11.57
N CYS A 61 13.41 -7.42 -12.00
CA CYS A 61 13.29 -6.87 -13.35
C CYS A 61 14.38 -5.83 -13.66
N ALA A 62 14.63 -4.91 -12.73
CA ALA A 62 15.72 -3.93 -12.88
C ALA A 62 17.10 -4.60 -12.95
N LEU A 63 17.33 -5.69 -12.22
CA LEU A 63 18.58 -6.46 -12.29
C LEU A 63 18.75 -7.13 -13.65
N ASP A 64 17.68 -7.70 -14.21
CA ASP A 64 17.71 -8.35 -15.52
C ASP A 64 17.92 -7.32 -16.65
N ASP A 65 17.32 -6.14 -16.56
CA ASP A 65 17.59 -5.02 -17.46
C ASP A 65 19.05 -4.54 -17.34
N ALA A 66 19.59 -4.45 -16.13
CA ALA A 66 20.99 -4.09 -15.91
C ALA A 66 21.96 -5.12 -16.49
N ARG A 67 21.63 -6.42 -16.41
CA ARG A 67 22.41 -7.51 -17.04
C ARG A 67 22.38 -7.36 -18.56
N ALA A 68 21.21 -7.11 -19.14
CA ALA A 68 21.06 -6.89 -20.57
C ALA A 68 21.83 -5.64 -21.03
N ALA A 69 21.80 -4.56 -20.25
CA ALA A 69 22.56 -3.34 -20.51
C ALA A 69 24.08 -3.57 -20.47
N MET A 70 24.57 -4.36 -19.52
CA MET A 70 25.98 -4.76 -19.46
C MET A 70 26.37 -5.62 -20.67
N ALA A 71 25.54 -6.61 -21.03
CA ALA A 71 25.78 -7.47 -22.20
C ALA A 71 25.77 -6.67 -23.52
N ALA A 72 24.96 -5.62 -23.60
CA ALA A 72 24.92 -4.68 -24.72
C ALA A 72 26.05 -3.64 -24.71
N GLY A 73 26.96 -3.68 -23.73
CA GLY A 73 28.08 -2.74 -23.60
C GLY A 73 27.68 -1.32 -23.18
N LYS A 74 26.45 -1.12 -22.68
CA LYS A 74 25.95 0.19 -22.23
C LYS A 74 26.35 0.53 -20.79
N VAL A 75 26.67 -0.49 -20.01
CA VAL A 75 27.12 -0.39 -18.61
C VAL A 75 28.39 -1.21 -18.44
N SER A 76 29.38 -0.67 -17.73
CA SER A 76 30.61 -1.42 -17.46
C SER A 76 30.35 -2.55 -16.46
N LYS A 77 31.16 -3.63 -16.55
CA LYS A 77 31.09 -4.72 -15.56
C LYS A 77 31.30 -4.22 -14.13
N ALA A 78 32.22 -3.27 -13.94
CA ALA A 78 32.52 -2.69 -12.63
C ALA A 78 31.35 -1.88 -12.06
N ASP A 79 30.66 -1.10 -12.89
CA ASP A 79 29.46 -0.36 -12.47
C ASP A 79 28.33 -1.30 -12.09
N PHE A 80 28.07 -2.30 -12.93
CA PHE A 80 27.06 -3.32 -12.62
C PHE A 80 27.37 -4.02 -11.29
N GLU A 81 28.59 -4.54 -11.09
CA GLU A 81 28.96 -5.24 -9.86
C GLU A 81 28.89 -4.35 -8.61
N ARG A 82 29.21 -3.06 -8.75
CA ARG A 82 29.06 -2.07 -7.67
C ARG A 82 27.59 -1.88 -7.30
N ASP A 83 26.72 -1.75 -8.31
CA ASP A 83 25.34 -1.32 -8.12
C ASP A 83 24.37 -2.48 -7.87
N THR A 84 24.76 -3.72 -8.19
CA THR A 84 23.93 -4.92 -7.98
C THR A 84 24.38 -5.78 -6.80
N LYS A 85 25.15 -5.23 -5.86
CA LYS A 85 25.52 -5.96 -4.64
C LYS A 85 24.26 -6.33 -3.83
N PRO A 86 24.26 -7.46 -3.11
CA PRO A 86 23.08 -7.91 -2.35
C PRO A 86 22.50 -6.84 -1.39
N GLU A 87 23.36 -6.09 -0.71
CA GLU A 87 22.95 -5.03 0.20
C GLU A 87 22.31 -3.83 -0.51
N ILE A 88 22.72 -3.53 -1.74
CA ILE A 88 22.13 -2.46 -2.56
C ILE A 88 20.77 -2.92 -3.09
N LEU A 89 20.68 -4.13 -3.64
CA LEU A 89 19.41 -4.70 -4.11
C LEU A 89 18.38 -4.81 -2.99
N ARG A 90 18.81 -5.18 -1.76
CA ARG A 90 17.93 -5.17 -0.59
C ARG A 90 17.43 -3.78 -0.25
N LYS A 91 18.34 -2.78 -0.19
CA LYS A 91 17.96 -1.38 0.08
C LYS A 91 16.98 -0.85 -0.97
N ASN A 92 17.22 -1.13 -2.24
CA ASN A 92 16.35 -0.73 -3.34
C ASN A 92 14.97 -1.40 -3.24
N THR A 93 14.93 -2.69 -2.88
CA THR A 93 13.66 -3.41 -2.62
C THR A 93 12.90 -2.77 -1.45
N ASP A 94 13.59 -2.44 -0.35
CA ASP A 94 12.98 -1.80 0.82
C ASP A 94 12.47 -0.38 0.49
N GLU A 95 13.16 0.35 -0.38
CA GLU A 95 12.74 1.65 -0.87
C GLU A 95 11.57 1.59 -1.85
N ALA A 96 11.58 0.65 -2.80
CA ALA A 96 10.45 0.36 -3.68
C ALA A 96 9.20 -0.01 -2.88
N ARG A 97 9.35 -0.87 -1.87
CA ARG A 97 8.27 -1.24 -0.94
C ARG A 97 7.71 -0.02 -0.20
N ARG A 98 8.57 0.84 0.34
CA ARG A 98 8.15 2.04 1.09
C ARG A 98 7.47 3.07 0.19
N SER A 99 8.02 3.35 -0.99
CA SER A 99 7.46 4.29 -1.96
C SER A 99 6.13 3.81 -2.56
N CYS A 100 5.92 2.50 -2.66
CA CYS A 100 4.64 1.93 -3.08
C CYS A 100 3.52 2.15 -2.04
N LYS A 101 3.84 2.18 -0.74
CA LYS A 101 2.86 2.26 0.37
C LYS A 101 2.36 3.69 0.66
N VAL A 102 2.20 4.51 -0.37
CA VAL A 102 1.56 5.83 -0.29
C VAL A 102 0.03 5.71 -0.20
N SER A 103 -0.66 6.82 0.05
CA SER A 103 -2.13 6.84 -0.03
C SER A 103 -2.57 6.61 -1.47
N LEU A 104 -3.36 5.56 -1.70
CA LEU A 104 -3.83 5.15 -3.02
C LEU A 104 -5.36 4.98 -3.00
N SER A 105 -6.00 5.33 -4.10
CA SER A 105 -7.42 5.03 -4.33
C SER A 105 -7.67 3.52 -4.48
N SER A 106 -8.91 3.09 -4.28
CA SER A 106 -9.30 1.68 -4.49
C SER A 106 -8.96 1.16 -5.89
N ARG A 107 -9.02 2.04 -6.91
CA ARG A 107 -8.64 1.72 -8.29
C ARG A 107 -7.14 1.46 -8.40
N GLN A 108 -6.32 2.35 -7.84
CA GLN A 108 -4.87 2.19 -7.84
C GLN A 108 -4.45 0.90 -7.14
N VAL A 109 -5.02 0.61 -5.97
CA VAL A 109 -4.75 -0.65 -5.26
C VAL A 109 -5.15 -1.85 -6.11
N ARG A 110 -6.28 -1.77 -6.83
CA ARG A 110 -6.70 -2.84 -7.74
C ARG A 110 -5.70 -3.06 -8.89
N VAL A 111 -5.13 -1.99 -9.45
CA VAL A 111 -4.07 -2.12 -10.47
C VAL A 111 -2.88 -2.88 -9.90
N LEU A 112 -2.38 -2.49 -8.72
CA LEU A 112 -1.26 -3.19 -8.07
C LEU A 112 -1.56 -4.69 -7.88
N GLU A 113 -2.73 -5.04 -7.36
CA GLU A 113 -3.13 -6.44 -7.17
C GLU A 113 -3.21 -7.23 -8.47
N VAL A 114 -3.81 -6.65 -9.52
CA VAL A 114 -3.97 -7.32 -10.81
C VAL A 114 -2.61 -7.50 -11.47
N CYS A 115 -1.77 -6.47 -11.52
CA CYS A 115 -0.43 -6.58 -12.10
C CYS A 115 0.43 -7.59 -11.31
N ALA A 116 0.32 -7.61 -9.98
CA ALA A 116 1.01 -8.59 -9.16
C ALA A 116 0.53 -10.02 -9.43
N LYS A 117 -0.76 -10.22 -9.67
CA LYS A 117 -1.35 -11.56 -9.83
C LYS A 117 -1.19 -12.13 -11.24
N GLU A 118 -1.43 -11.31 -12.26
CA GLU A 118 -1.62 -11.78 -13.64
C GLU A 118 -0.32 -11.69 -14.46
N GLU A 119 0.50 -10.67 -14.22
CA GLU A 119 1.75 -10.50 -14.98
C GLU A 119 2.86 -11.31 -14.34
N THR A 120 3.61 -12.08 -15.14
CA THR A 120 4.73 -12.92 -14.66
C THR A 120 6.07 -12.53 -15.25
N GLN A 121 6.06 -11.71 -16.31
CA GLN A 121 7.24 -11.23 -17.02
C GLN A 121 7.44 -9.73 -16.78
N CYS A 122 8.68 -9.26 -16.87
CA CYS A 122 9.03 -7.89 -16.53
C CYS A 122 8.38 -6.83 -17.42
N GLY A 123 8.46 -6.97 -18.74
CA GLY A 123 7.85 -6.01 -19.67
C GLY A 123 6.35 -5.82 -19.41
N PRO A 124 5.53 -6.90 -19.48
CA PRO A 124 4.10 -6.83 -19.19
C PRO A 124 3.77 -6.31 -17.78
N LEU A 125 4.56 -6.67 -16.77
CA LEU A 125 4.39 -6.14 -15.41
C LEU A 125 4.57 -4.63 -15.36
N ILE A 126 5.64 -4.11 -15.96
CA ILE A 126 5.93 -2.67 -16.00
C ILE A 126 4.86 -1.92 -16.80
N ASP A 127 4.43 -2.47 -17.94
CA ASP A 127 3.36 -1.90 -18.76
C ASP A 127 2.03 -1.84 -17.98
N CYS A 128 1.67 -2.91 -17.28
CA CYS A 128 0.48 -2.96 -16.43
C CYS A 128 0.50 -1.88 -15.33
N LEU A 129 1.65 -1.72 -14.66
CA LEU A 129 1.84 -0.69 -13.62
C LEU A 129 1.81 0.73 -14.19
N GLY A 130 2.05 0.91 -15.49
CA GLY A 130 1.89 2.19 -16.18
C GLY A 130 0.47 2.78 -16.03
N HIS A 131 -0.55 1.92 -15.86
CA HIS A 131 -1.95 2.32 -15.71
C HIS A 131 -2.33 2.77 -14.29
N LEU A 132 -1.38 2.79 -13.34
CA LEU A 132 -1.65 3.10 -11.94
C LEU A 132 -2.34 4.47 -11.80
N ASN A 133 -1.90 5.48 -12.55
CA ASN A 133 -2.40 6.85 -12.42
C ASN A 133 -3.46 7.23 -13.45
N ASP A 134 -3.89 6.30 -14.30
CA ASP A 134 -4.89 6.59 -15.33
C ASP A 134 -6.20 7.10 -14.70
N GLY A 135 -6.65 8.29 -15.10
CA GLY A 135 -7.88 8.87 -14.54
C GLY A 135 -7.77 9.40 -13.11
N ALA A 136 -6.56 9.56 -12.56
CA ALA A 136 -6.32 10.49 -11.47
C ALA A 136 -6.47 11.93 -12.03
N LYS A 137 -7.64 12.52 -11.88
CA LYS A 137 -7.94 13.93 -12.21
C LYS A 137 -8.41 14.65 -10.96
#